data_AF-A0A3B0TP52-F1
#
_entry.id   AF-A0A3B0TP52-F1
#
_cell.length_a   1.000
_cell.length_b   1.000
_cell.length_c   1.000
_cell.angle_alpha   90.00
_cell.angle_beta   90.00
_cell.angle_gamma   90.00
#
_symmetry.space_group_name_H-M   'P 1'
#
loop_
_entity.id
_entity.type
_entity.pdbx_description
1 polymer ?
#
loop_
_entity_poly.entity_id
_entity_poly.type
_entity_poly.pdbx_seq_one_letter_code
_entity_poly.pdbx_strand_id
1 'polypeptide(L)'
;MPVSKGRKKANTRPTPPSHKPKAIDDKGPSPAWYVATMFGLMAVGIVLILVNYTGILPGGTSNKYLLTGLAGIGIGFAMTMNYR
;
A
#
# COMPACT_ATOMS: atom_id res chain seq x y z
N MET A 1 -26.63 -71.09 -6.92
CA MET A 1 -25.65 -70.31 -6.12
C MET A 1 -26.13 -68.85 -6.10
N PRO A 2 -26.30 -68.18 -4.95
CA PRO A 2 -26.66 -66.77 -4.97
C PRO A 2 -25.40 -65.92 -5.15
N VAL A 3 -25.41 -65.05 -6.17
CA VAL A 3 -24.32 -64.10 -6.43
C VAL A 3 -24.47 -62.93 -5.46
N SER A 4 -23.47 -62.70 -4.62
CA SER A 4 -23.46 -61.57 -3.68
C SER A 4 -23.31 -60.26 -4.45
N LYS A 5 -24.32 -59.40 -4.35
CA LYS A 5 -24.30 -58.05 -4.94
C LYS A 5 -23.38 -57.17 -4.10
N GLY A 6 -22.19 -56.88 -4.62
CA GLY A 6 -21.18 -56.07 -3.93
C GLY A 6 -21.72 -54.68 -3.56
N ARG A 7 -21.71 -54.37 -2.26
CA ARG A 7 -22.17 -53.09 -1.73
C ARG A 7 -21.09 -52.03 -2.01
N LYS A 8 -21.35 -51.08 -2.90
CA LYS A 8 -20.45 -49.94 -3.15
C LYS A 8 -20.33 -49.12 -1.86
N LYS A 9 -19.13 -49.05 -1.28
CA LYS A 9 -18.87 -48.13 -0.17
C LYS A 9 -18.93 -46.70 -0.69
N ALA A 10 -19.86 -45.91 -0.16
CA ALA A 10 -19.85 -44.47 -0.35
C ALA A 10 -18.56 -43.92 0.27
N ASN A 11 -17.72 -43.30 -0.55
CA ASN A 11 -16.48 -42.69 -0.12
C ASN A 11 -16.80 -41.38 0.58
N THR A 12 -17.14 -41.44 1.87
CA THR A 12 -17.41 -40.26 2.70
C THR A 12 -16.08 -39.63 3.10
N ARG A 13 -15.35 -39.05 2.13
CA ARG A 13 -14.22 -38.19 2.44
C ARG A 13 -14.79 -36.83 2.85
N PRO A 14 -14.52 -36.34 4.07
CA PRO A 14 -14.85 -34.96 4.42
C PRO A 14 -14.15 -34.05 3.42
N THR A 15 -14.91 -33.23 2.70
CA THR A 15 -14.32 -32.16 1.88
C THR A 15 -13.54 -31.23 2.81
N PRO A 16 -12.29 -30.87 2.46
CA PRO A 16 -11.53 -29.91 3.24
C PRO A 16 -12.37 -28.64 3.44
N PRO A 17 -12.37 -28.03 4.64
CA PRO A 17 -13.05 -26.76 4.83
C PRO A 17 -12.49 -25.77 3.81
N SER A 18 -13.39 -25.26 2.96
CA SER A 18 -13.07 -24.19 2.02
C SER A 18 -12.52 -23.03 2.83
N HIS A 19 -11.20 -22.87 2.83
CA HIS A 19 -10.56 -21.64 3.27
C HIS A 19 -10.94 -20.58 2.26
N LYS A 20 -12.15 -20.04 2.40
CA LYS A 20 -12.43 -18.72 1.84
C LYS A 20 -11.38 -17.83 2.48
N PRO A 21 -10.55 -17.13 1.70
CA PRO A 21 -9.73 -16.08 2.28
C PRO A 21 -10.69 -15.23 3.11
N LYS A 22 -10.47 -15.17 4.43
CA LYS A 22 -11.13 -14.16 5.25
C LYS A 22 -10.90 -12.87 4.49
N ALA A 23 -11.97 -12.12 4.19
CA ALA A 23 -11.89 -10.82 3.54
C ALA A 23 -10.74 -10.04 4.18
N ILE A 24 -9.58 -10.03 3.54
CA ILE A 24 -8.46 -9.20 3.93
C ILE A 24 -8.83 -7.88 3.30
N ASP A 25 -9.43 -7.01 4.12
CA ASP A 25 -9.86 -5.66 3.82
C ASP A 25 -10.81 -5.51 2.61
N ASP A 26 -12.01 -5.00 2.87
CA ASP A 26 -12.94 -4.50 1.83
C ASP A 26 -12.33 -3.37 0.97
N LYS A 27 -11.13 -2.92 1.33
CA LYS A 27 -10.30 -1.99 0.59
C LYS A 27 -9.18 -2.79 -0.08
N GLY A 28 -9.39 -3.16 -1.34
CA GLY A 28 -8.34 -3.80 -2.16
C GLY A 28 -7.04 -2.98 -2.23
N PRO A 29 -5.96 -3.55 -2.78
CA PRO A 29 -4.63 -2.97 -2.74
C PRO A 29 -4.60 -1.51 -3.18
N SER A 30 -3.88 -0.66 -2.44
CA SER A 30 -3.66 0.73 -2.86
C SER A 30 -3.04 0.79 -4.26
N PRO A 31 -3.54 1.70 -5.13
CA PRO A 31 -3.02 1.83 -6.49
C PRO A 31 -1.52 2.18 -6.50
N ALA A 32 -0.76 1.60 -7.43
CA ALA A 32 0.69 1.86 -7.53
C ALA A 32 1.05 3.35 -7.72
N TRP A 33 0.19 4.12 -8.39
CA TRP A 33 0.37 5.57 -8.54
C TRP A 33 0.30 6.30 -7.20
N TYR A 34 -0.51 5.81 -6.25
CA TYR A 34 -0.66 6.39 -4.93
C TYR A 34 0.65 6.27 -4.14
N VAL A 35 1.24 5.07 -4.19
CA VAL A 35 2.55 4.79 -3.58
C VAL A 35 3.63 5.65 -4.20
N ALA A 36 3.63 5.78 -5.53
CA ALA A 36 4.56 6.64 -6.25
C ALA A 36 4.39 8.13 -5.86
N THR A 37 3.16 8.63 -5.72
CA THR A 37 2.91 10.01 -5.28
C THR A 37 3.31 10.25 -3.84
N MET A 38 3.08 9.28 -2.94
CA MET A 38 3.44 9.37 -1.52
C MET A 38 4.97 9.52 -1.36
N PHE A 39 5.73 8.58 -1.92
CA PHE A 39 7.20 8.64 -1.88
C PHE A 39 7.75 9.81 -2.68
N GLY A 40 7.12 10.14 -3.82
CA GLY A 40 7.50 11.27 -4.65
C GLY A 40 7.40 12.60 -3.89
N LEU A 41 6.28 12.87 -3.21
CA LEU A 41 6.10 14.10 -2.42
C LEU A 41 7.11 14.22 -1.28
N MET A 42 7.40 13.12 -0.59
CA MET A 42 8.41 13.11 0.47
C MET A 42 9.81 13.38 -0.09
N ALA A 43 10.19 12.70 -1.17
CA ALA A 43 11.49 12.90 -1.82
C ALA A 43 11.63 14.33 -2.37
N VAL A 44 10.60 14.84 -3.04
CA VAL A 44 10.57 16.22 -3.56
C VAL A 44 10.69 17.23 -2.43
N GLY A 45 9.99 17.03 -1.31
CA GLY A 45 10.09 17.91 -0.14
C GLY A 45 11.50 17.95 0.45
N ILE A 46 12.18 16.80 0.55
CA ILE A 46 13.59 16.72 0.97
C ILE A 46 14.50 17.45 -0.02
N VAL A 47 14.36 17.17 -1.32
CA VAL A 47 15.15 17.82 -2.37
C VAL A 47 14.96 19.34 -2.33
N LEU A 48 13.73 19.81 -2.13
CA LEU A 48 13.43 21.25 -2.04
C LEU A 48 14.12 21.90 -0.84
N ILE A 49 14.15 21.22 0.30
CA ILE A 49 14.93 21.69 1.48
C ILE A 49 16.42 21.74 1.13
N LEU A 50 16.98 20.70 0.53
CA LEU A 50 18.40 20.67 0.16
C LEU A 50 18.75 21.81 -0.82
N VAL A 51 17.96 21.99 -1.88
CA VAL A 51 18.17 23.03 -2.90
C VAL A 51 18.02 24.44 -2.31
N ASN A 52 17.18 24.62 -1.30
CA ASN A 52 17.07 25.89 -0.55
C ASN A 52 18.38 26.25 0.16
N TYR A 53 19.08 25.24 0.68
CA TYR A 53 20.35 25.44 1.39
C TYR A 53 21.59 25.47 0.47
N THR A 54 21.51 24.98 -0.78
CA THR A 54 22.63 25.07 -1.74
C THR A 54 22.73 26.43 -2.43
N GLY A 55 21.82 27.36 -2.15
CA GLY A 55 21.82 28.70 -2.75
C GLY A 55 21.43 28.73 -4.23
N ILE A 56 20.89 27.62 -4.77
CA ILE A 56 20.42 27.52 -6.16
C ILE A 56 19.08 28.25 -6.36
N LEU A 57 18.28 28.40 -5.30
CA LEU A 57 17.00 29.09 -5.35
C LEU A 57 17.16 30.63 -5.31
N PRO A 58 16.41 31.37 -6.14
CA PRO A 58 16.47 32.82 -6.17
C PRO A 58 16.00 33.40 -4.83
N GLY A 59 16.84 34.25 -4.23
CA GLY A 59 16.59 34.88 -2.93
C GLY A 59 17.32 34.26 -1.73
N GLY A 60 18.17 33.25 -1.93
CA GLY A 60 18.93 32.59 -0.86
C GLY A 60 18.04 31.75 0.06
N THR A 61 18.54 31.43 1.26
CA THR A 61 17.80 30.65 2.25
C THR A 61 16.51 31.36 2.65
N SER A 62 15.37 30.87 2.18
CA SER A 62 14.05 31.46 2.47
C SER A 62 13.19 30.52 3.30
N ASN A 63 12.60 31.08 4.35
CA ASN A 63 11.68 30.37 5.24
C ASN A 63 10.42 29.88 4.49
N LYS A 64 10.07 30.54 3.37
CA LYS A 64 8.93 30.11 2.52
C LYS A 64 9.21 28.78 1.84
N TYR A 65 10.39 28.60 1.25
CA TYR A 65 10.78 27.33 0.64
C TYR A 65 10.90 26.23 1.69
N LEU A 66 11.41 26.55 2.88
CA LEU A 66 11.46 25.61 4.00
C LEU A 66 10.05 25.13 4.40
N LEU A 67 9.10 26.06 4.56
CA LEU A 67 7.71 25.75 4.88
C LEU A 67 7.06 24.90 3.77
N THR A 68 7.36 25.19 2.50
CA THR A 68 6.81 24.46 1.36
C THR A 68 7.35 23.03 1.31
N GLY A 69 8.65 22.84 1.53
CA GLY A 69 9.28 21.52 1.63
C GLY A 69 8.72 20.71 2.80
N LEU A 70 8.58 21.35 3.97
CA LEU A 70 7.98 20.73 5.15
C LEU A 70 6.51 20.33 4.92
N ALA A 71 5.72 21.21 4.30
CA ALA A 71 4.34 20.90 3.95
C ALA A 71 4.25 19.74 2.95
N GLY A 72 5.14 19.68 1.96
CA GLY A 72 5.22 18.56 1.01
C GLY A 72 5.51 17.22 1.69
N ILE A 73 6.47 17.19 2.63
CA ILE A 73 6.76 16.00 3.45
C ILE A 73 5.54 15.66 4.32
N GLY A 74 4.90 16.64 4.95
CA GLY A 74 3.71 16.44 5.77
C GLY A 74 2.54 15.83 4.99
N ILE A 75 2.29 16.29 3.76
CA ILE A 75 1.26 15.73 2.88
C ILE A 75 1.62 14.30 2.47
N GLY A 76 2.86 14.05 2.06
CA GLY A 76 3.34 12.70 1.72
C GLY A 76 3.24 11.74 2.90
N PHE A 77 3.55 12.21 4.12
CA PHE A 77 3.37 11.45 5.34
C PHE A 77 1.89 11.19 5.64
N ALA A 78 1.01 12.19 5.53
CA ALA A 78 -0.43 12.00 5.74
C ALA A 78 -1.05 10.98 4.78
N MET A 79 -0.52 10.87 3.55
CA MET A 79 -0.93 9.82 2.61
C MET A 79 -0.65 8.40 3.14
N THR A 80 0.35 8.20 4.00
CA THR A 80 0.60 6.89 4.65
C THR A 80 -0.56 6.47 5.56
N MET A 81 -1.27 7.42 6.16
CA MET A 81 -2.34 7.16 7.12
C MET A 81 -3.64 6.71 6.43
N ASN A 82 -3.80 7.04 5.15
CA ASN A 82 -4.93 6.60 4.32
C ASN A 82 -4.50 5.53 3.29
N TYR A 83 -3.32 4.94 3.49
CA TYR A 83 -2.86 3.77 2.75
C TYR A 83 -3.79 2.59 3.02
N ARG A 84 -4.04 1.79 1.99
CA ARG A 84 -4.96 0.64 1.97
C ARG A 84 -4.21 -0.60 1.54
#